data_AF-A0A7C5HNQ2-F1
#
_entry.id   AF-A0A7C5HNQ2-F1
#
_cell.length_a   1.000
_cell.length_b   1.000
_cell.length_c   1.000
_cell.angle_alpha   90.00
_cell.angle_beta   90.00
_cell.angle_gamma   90.00
#
_symmetry.space_group_name_H-M   'P 1'
#
loop_
_entity.id
_entity.type
_entity.pdbx_description
1 polymer ?
#
loop_
_entity_poly.entity_id
_entity_poly.type
_entity_poly.pdbx_seq_one_letter_code
_entity_poly.pdbx_strand_id
1 'polypeptide(L)'
;MLGKKEKEFNIIKIYKSWYVLLLFSLILLLLTYIITSSEFMKEVEYKLIDLRFKLAPIPERADSNIVIVTIDDASLNFFKENGISYPWPRSYYAHVVDYFSKAGAEAVIFDMQFYEPDMDWEETYAEETDGMFAESIAKAANVYLSAQLSADERLDRADLS
;
A
#
# COMPACT_ATOMS: atom_id res chain seq x y z
N MET A 1 -65.83 -5.29 26.34
CA MET A 1 -65.03 -6.07 25.37
C MET A 1 -64.53 -5.11 24.30
N LEU A 2 -63.23 -4.81 24.30
CA LEU A 2 -62.59 -3.79 23.46
C LEU A 2 -62.30 -4.34 22.05
N GLY A 3 -62.98 -3.81 21.04
CA GLY A 3 -62.71 -4.08 19.63
C GLY A 3 -61.50 -3.28 19.15
N LYS A 4 -60.38 -3.97 18.94
CA LYS A 4 -59.15 -3.41 18.40
C LYS A 4 -59.30 -3.30 16.87
N LYS A 5 -59.47 -2.09 16.34
CA LYS A 5 -59.43 -1.84 14.89
C LYS A 5 -58.00 -2.08 14.39
N GLU A 6 -57.82 -3.12 13.58
CA GLU A 6 -56.58 -3.29 12.83
C GLU A 6 -56.53 -2.26 11.69
N LYS A 7 -55.47 -1.45 11.67
CA LYS A 7 -55.23 -0.45 10.63
C LYS A 7 -54.63 -1.16 9.42
N GLU A 8 -55.46 -1.55 8.46
CA GLU A 8 -54.95 -2.04 7.17
C GLU A 8 -54.22 -0.91 6.42
N PHE A 9 -52.93 -1.11 6.20
CA PHE A 9 -52.04 -0.13 5.58
C PHE A 9 -52.34 -0.06 4.07
N ASN A 10 -53.03 0.99 3.63
CA ASN A 10 -53.48 1.12 2.25
C ASN A 10 -52.33 1.60 1.33
N ILE A 11 -51.53 0.65 0.83
CA ILE A 11 -50.36 0.84 -0.07
C ILE A 11 -50.73 1.69 -1.31
N ILE A 12 -51.99 1.60 -1.74
CA ILE A 12 -52.50 2.25 -2.95
C ILE A 12 -52.53 3.77 -2.85
N LYS A 13 -52.67 4.32 -1.64
CA LYS A 13 -52.68 5.77 -1.42
C LYS A 13 -51.28 6.39 -1.43
N ILE A 14 -50.26 5.61 -1.10
CA ILE A 14 -48.89 6.06 -0.88
C ILE A 14 -48.21 6.45 -2.21
N TYR A 15 -48.42 5.69 -3.29
CA TYR A 15 -47.81 6.00 -4.59
C TYR A 15 -48.38 7.25 -5.27
N LYS A 16 -49.59 7.69 -4.89
CA LYS A 16 -50.20 8.93 -5.41
C LYS A 16 -49.59 10.18 -4.76
N SER A 17 -48.94 10.02 -3.61
CA SER A 17 -48.24 11.06 -2.87
C SER A 17 -46.72 10.94 -3.08
N TRP A 18 -46.26 11.16 -4.32
CA TRP A 18 -44.85 11.10 -4.73
C TRP A 18 -43.89 11.88 -3.82
N TYR A 19 -44.35 12.98 -3.22
CA TYR A 19 -43.60 13.78 -2.25
C TYR A 19 -43.27 13.01 -0.96
N VAL A 20 -44.08 12.03 -0.54
CA VAL A 20 -43.80 11.18 0.63
C VAL A 20 -42.63 10.26 0.36
N LEU A 21 -42.53 9.70 -0.85
CA LEU A 21 -41.40 8.88 -1.26
C LEU A 21 -40.11 9.70 -1.34
N LEU A 22 -40.17 10.93 -1.86
CA LEU A 22 -39.02 11.84 -1.88
C LEU A 22 -38.56 12.23 -0.47
N LEU A 23 -39.48 12.58 0.42
CA LEU A 23 -39.13 12.88 1.81
C LEU A 23 -38.51 11.66 2.51
N PHE A 24 -39.06 10.47 2.30
CA PHE A 24 -38.51 9.25 2.85
C PHE A 24 -37.09 8.97 2.32
N SER A 25 -36.88 9.12 1.01
CA SER A 25 -35.56 9.00 0.39
C SER A 25 -34.57 10.03 0.92
N LEU A 26 -35.00 11.28 1.12
CA LEU A 26 -34.17 12.34 1.66
C LEU A 26 -33.77 12.06 3.12
N ILE A 27 -34.70 11.56 3.92
CA ILE A 27 -34.44 11.15 5.31
C ILE A 27 -33.44 10.00 5.35
N LEU A 28 -33.60 8.98 4.51
CA LEU A 28 -32.63 7.88 4.42
C LEU A 28 -31.25 8.35 4.01
N LEU A 29 -31.16 9.28 3.06
CA LEU A 29 -29.89 9.84 2.61
C LEU A 29 -29.20 10.62 3.73
N LEU A 30 -29.93 11.48 4.44
CA LEU A 30 -29.43 12.23 5.60
C LEU A 30 -28.97 11.29 6.72
N LEU A 31 -29.76 10.26 7.03
CA LEU A 31 -29.43 9.29 8.06
C LEU A 31 -28.14 8.54 7.69
N THR A 32 -28.02 8.09 6.44
CA THR A 32 -26.82 7.41 5.94
C THR A 32 -25.62 8.35 6.05
N TYR A 33 -25.75 9.60 5.59
CA TYR A 33 -24.68 10.59 5.66
C TYR A 33 -24.19 10.84 7.09
N ILE A 34 -25.10 10.97 8.06
CA ILE A 34 -24.75 11.17 9.47
C ILE A 34 -24.03 9.94 10.03
N ILE A 35 -24.52 8.74 9.70
CA ILE A 35 -23.92 7.47 10.15
C ILE A 35 -22.51 7.30 9.56
N THR A 36 -22.33 7.52 8.25
CA THR A 36 -21.02 7.36 7.59
C THR A 36 -20.03 8.45 7.97
N SER A 37 -20.51 9.66 8.31
CA SER A 37 -19.65 10.76 8.76
C SER A 37 -19.27 10.65 10.24
N SER A 38 -19.85 9.71 10.98
CA SER A 38 -19.55 9.49 12.39
C SER A 38 -18.18 8.82 12.55
N GLU A 39 -17.35 9.38 13.44
CA GLU A 39 -16.06 8.77 13.83
C GLU A 39 -16.22 7.33 14.36
N PHE A 40 -17.36 7.01 14.99
CA PHE A 40 -17.66 5.66 15.46
C PHE A 40 -17.71 4.63 14.30
N MET A 41 -18.30 5.00 13.16
CA MET A 41 -18.37 4.09 12.02
C MET A 41 -16.99 3.86 11.39
N LYS A 42 -16.12 4.88 11.39
CA LYS A 42 -14.73 4.72 10.94
C LYS A 42 -13.94 3.76 11.82
N GLU A 43 -14.11 3.83 13.14
CA GLU A 43 -13.45 2.88 14.06
C GLU A 43 -13.93 1.44 13.84
N VAL A 44 -15.24 1.25 13.62
CA VAL A 44 -15.80 -0.07 13.29
C VAL A 44 -15.23 -0.56 11.96
N GLU A 45 -15.17 0.31 10.95
CA GLU A 45 -14.58 0.01 9.65
C GLU A 45 -13.11 -0.40 9.78
N TYR A 46 -12.28 0.35 10.50
CA TYR A 46 -10.86 0.00 10.72
C TYR A 46 -10.71 -1.35 11.41
N LYS A 47 -11.51 -1.65 12.43
CA LYS A 47 -11.49 -2.97 13.08
C LYS A 47 -11.91 -4.10 12.15
N LEU A 48 -12.88 -3.86 11.27
CA LEU A 48 -13.31 -4.84 10.28
C LEU A 48 -12.22 -5.05 9.21
N ILE A 49 -11.53 -4.00 8.80
CA ILE A 49 -10.38 -4.08 7.89
C ILE A 49 -9.25 -4.89 8.54
N ASP A 50 -8.88 -4.58 9.78
CA ASP A 50 -7.87 -5.34 10.53
C ASP A 50 -8.24 -6.81 10.67
N LEU A 51 -9.50 -7.11 10.96
CA LEU A 51 -10.00 -8.48 11.05
C LEU A 51 -9.88 -9.19 9.70
N ARG A 52 -10.22 -8.52 8.60
CA ARG A 52 -10.07 -9.07 7.26
C ARG A 52 -8.61 -9.36 6.94
N PHE A 53 -7.68 -8.48 7.29
CA PHE A 53 -6.24 -8.73 7.11
C PHE A 53 -5.70 -9.85 7.99
N LYS A 54 -6.29 -10.11 9.16
CA LYS A 54 -5.93 -11.25 10.01
C LYS A 54 -6.51 -12.58 9.51
N LEU A 55 -7.68 -12.55 8.86
CA LEU A 55 -8.37 -13.74 8.36
C LEU A 55 -8.04 -14.08 6.90
N ALA A 56 -7.55 -13.11 6.13
CA ALA A 56 -7.19 -13.29 4.72
C ALA A 56 -5.99 -14.21 4.47
N PRO A 57 -4.93 -14.23 5.29
CA PRO A 57 -3.80 -15.12 5.09
C PRO A 57 -4.26 -16.56 5.26
N ILE A 58 -3.98 -17.39 4.26
CA ILE A 58 -4.08 -18.85 4.34
C ILE A 58 -2.64 -19.33 4.25
N PRO A 59 -1.93 -19.49 5.38
CA PRO A 59 -0.50 -19.81 5.38
C PRO A 59 -0.17 -21.06 4.55
N GLU A 60 -1.09 -22.02 4.47
CA GLU A 60 -0.94 -23.24 3.67
C GLU A 60 -0.89 -22.98 2.16
N ARG A 61 -1.27 -21.79 1.70
CA ARG A 61 -1.19 -21.35 0.30
C ARG A 61 0.03 -20.47 0.01
N ALA A 62 0.81 -20.09 1.02
CA ALA A 62 2.03 -19.33 0.79
C ALA A 62 3.08 -20.23 0.12
N ASP A 63 3.65 -19.77 -0.99
CA ASP A 63 4.72 -20.49 -1.66
C ASP A 63 6.00 -20.40 -0.82
N SER A 64 6.49 -21.54 -0.34
CA SER A 64 7.70 -21.62 0.49
C SER A 64 8.98 -21.25 -0.26
N ASN A 65 8.93 -21.13 -1.60
CA ASN A 65 10.06 -20.71 -2.42
C ASN A 65 10.23 -19.18 -2.47
N ILE A 66 9.26 -18.42 -1.95
CA ILE A 66 9.29 -16.96 -1.95
C ILE A 66 9.64 -16.46 -0.55
N VAL A 67 10.71 -15.68 -0.45
CA VAL A 67 11.11 -14.99 0.78
C VAL A 67 10.91 -13.49 0.58
N ILE A 68 10.16 -12.86 1.48
CA ILE A 68 9.97 -11.40 1.50
C ILE A 68 10.88 -10.83 2.58
N VAL A 69 11.80 -9.95 2.18
CA VAL A 69 12.65 -9.18 3.09
C VAL A 69 12.05 -7.79 3.22
N THR A 70 11.59 -7.44 4.42
CA THR A 70 10.96 -6.15 4.69
C THR A 70 11.91 -5.23 5.46
N ILE A 71 11.87 -3.94 5.15
CA ILE A 71 12.45 -2.90 5.99
C ILE A 71 11.31 -2.36 6.87
N ASP A 72 11.32 -2.72 8.15
CA ASP A 72 10.31 -2.30 9.13
C ASP A 72 10.87 -1.28 10.15
N ASP A 73 10.00 -0.74 10.99
CA ASP A 73 10.40 0.22 12.02
C ASP A 73 11.47 -0.33 12.96
N ALA A 74 11.45 -1.64 13.26
CA ALA A 74 12.46 -2.28 14.11
C ALA A 74 13.83 -2.26 13.43
N SER A 75 13.89 -2.57 12.14
CA SER A 75 15.10 -2.51 11.32
C SER A 75 15.64 -1.08 11.25
N LEU A 76 14.77 -0.10 10.97
CA LEU A 76 15.14 1.31 10.89
C LEU A 76 15.69 1.83 12.24
N ASN A 77 15.03 1.48 13.35
CA ASN A 77 15.49 1.85 14.68
C ASN A 77 16.83 1.18 15.01
N PHE A 78 17.00 -0.10 14.67
CA PHE A 78 18.27 -0.80 14.87
C PHE A 78 19.43 -0.09 14.16
N PHE A 79 19.30 0.21 12.87
CA PHE A 79 20.37 0.92 12.15
C PHE A 79 20.61 2.33 12.69
N LYS A 80 19.54 3.05 13.03
CA LYS A 80 19.64 4.40 13.60
C LYS A 80 20.36 4.41 14.95
N GLU A 81 20.10 3.45 15.82
CA GLU A 81 20.81 3.28 17.10
C GLU A 81 22.29 2.95 16.90
N ASN A 82 22.63 2.33 15.77
CA ASN A 82 24.01 2.05 15.35
C ASN A 82 24.61 3.16 14.46
N GLY A 83 23.99 4.35 14.42
CA GLY A 83 24.53 5.54 13.74
C GLY A 83 24.26 5.62 12.24
N ILE A 84 23.50 4.67 11.67
CA ILE A 84 23.20 4.62 10.23
C ILE A 84 21.76 5.07 10.01
N SER A 85 21.59 6.22 9.36
CA SER A 85 20.26 6.71 8.99
C SER A 85 19.82 6.13 7.65
N TYR A 86 18.51 6.00 7.47
CA TYR A 86 17.91 5.68 6.18
C TYR A 86 17.93 6.93 5.27
N PRO A 87 18.09 6.78 3.93
CA PRO A 87 18.31 5.54 3.17
C PRO A 87 19.70 4.94 3.41
N TRP A 88 19.86 3.62 3.39
CA TRP A 88 21.16 2.99 3.63
C TRP A 88 22.09 3.03 2.40
N PRO A 89 23.42 3.01 2.59
CA PRO A 89 24.38 2.95 1.50
C PRO A 89 24.13 1.76 0.57
N ARG A 90 24.35 1.92 -0.74
CA ARG A 90 24.06 0.87 -1.73
C ARG A 90 24.90 -0.40 -1.59
N SER A 91 26.04 -0.31 -0.91
CA SER A 91 26.85 -1.47 -0.52
C SER A 91 26.07 -2.49 0.33
N TYR A 92 25.07 -2.05 1.10
CA TYR A 92 24.26 -2.95 1.92
C TYR A 92 23.34 -3.81 1.04
N TYR A 93 22.74 -3.20 0.02
CA TYR A 93 21.94 -3.93 -0.96
C TYR A 93 22.82 -4.84 -1.84
N ALA A 94 24.06 -4.47 -2.12
CA ALA A 94 25.04 -5.33 -2.78
C ALA A 94 25.29 -6.62 -1.96
N HIS A 95 25.48 -6.49 -0.64
CA HIS A 95 25.61 -7.65 0.24
C HIS A 95 24.37 -8.54 0.28
N VAL A 96 23.17 -7.95 0.22
CA VAL A 96 21.91 -8.68 0.12
C VAL A 96 21.83 -9.49 -1.18
N VAL A 97 22.16 -8.87 -2.32
CA VAL A 97 22.23 -9.56 -3.62
C VAL A 97 23.21 -10.73 -3.56
N ASP A 98 24.43 -10.48 -3.09
CA ASP A 98 25.47 -11.49 -2.95
C ASP A 98 25.02 -12.66 -2.07
N TYR A 99 24.36 -12.36 -0.96
CA TYR A 99 23.86 -13.38 -0.03
C TYR A 99 22.82 -14.29 -0.70
N PHE A 100 21.79 -13.71 -1.30
CA PHE A 100 20.71 -14.48 -1.93
C PHE A 100 21.15 -15.20 -3.19
N SER A 101 22.02 -14.59 -4.00
CA SER A 101 22.60 -15.24 -5.17
C SER A 101 23.44 -16.47 -4.75
N LYS A 102 24.29 -16.34 -3.71
CA LYS A 102 25.05 -17.48 -3.16
C LYS A 102 24.15 -18.55 -2.53
N ALA A 103 23.01 -18.16 -1.98
CA ALA A 103 22.01 -19.09 -1.46
C ALA A 103 21.21 -19.82 -2.55
N GLY A 104 21.41 -19.48 -3.83
CA GLY A 104 20.74 -20.12 -4.96
C GLY A 104 19.35 -19.56 -5.28
N ALA A 105 19.07 -18.31 -4.89
CA ALA A 105 17.83 -17.66 -5.29
C ALA A 105 17.72 -17.59 -6.82
N GLU A 106 16.55 -17.96 -7.37
CA GLU A 106 16.30 -17.89 -8.81
C GLU A 106 16.18 -16.44 -9.30
N ALA A 107 15.57 -15.58 -8.49
CA ALA A 107 15.45 -14.15 -8.75
C ALA A 107 15.60 -13.34 -7.45
N VAL A 108 16.23 -12.18 -7.53
CA VAL A 108 16.28 -11.17 -6.46
C VAL A 108 15.57 -9.93 -6.97
N ILE A 109 14.46 -9.55 -6.34
CA ILE A 109 13.60 -8.46 -6.81
C ILE A 109 13.61 -7.35 -5.76
N PHE A 110 13.95 -6.13 -6.18
CA PHE A 110 13.86 -4.94 -5.34
C PHE A 110 12.59 -4.15 -5.63
N ASP A 111 11.68 -4.11 -4.67
CA ASP A 111 10.51 -3.21 -4.68
C ASP A 111 10.88 -1.81 -4.12
N MET A 112 11.96 -1.26 -4.68
CA MET A 112 12.43 0.10 -4.41
C MET A 112 13.13 0.64 -5.64
N GLN A 113 13.16 1.96 -5.78
CA GLN A 113 13.71 2.63 -6.94
C GLN A 113 15.07 3.24 -6.61
N PHE A 114 16.01 3.18 -7.58
CA PHE A 114 17.40 3.63 -7.44
C PHE A 114 17.75 4.70 -8.52
N TYR A 115 16.88 5.70 -8.71
CA TYR A 115 16.99 6.66 -9.82
C TYR A 115 17.97 7.83 -9.57
N GLU A 116 18.30 8.15 -8.31
CA GLU A 116 19.32 9.13 -7.94
C GLU A 116 20.58 8.43 -7.45
N PRO A 117 21.80 8.95 -7.71
CA PRO A 117 23.03 8.41 -7.11
C PRO A 117 22.93 8.25 -5.60
N ASP A 118 23.71 7.34 -5.02
CA ASP A 118 23.83 7.27 -3.55
C ASP A 118 24.37 8.59 -2.97
N MET A 119 24.29 8.73 -1.65
CA MET A 119 24.87 9.86 -0.92
C MET A 119 26.29 9.53 -0.48
N ASP A 120 27.11 10.56 -0.30
CA ASP A 120 28.38 10.40 0.41
C ASP A 120 28.11 10.23 1.90
N TRP A 121 28.68 9.17 2.47
CA TRP A 121 28.60 8.82 3.89
C TRP A 121 29.95 9.11 4.56
N GLU A 122 29.97 9.08 5.90
CA GLU A 122 31.19 9.39 6.66
C GLU A 122 32.36 8.45 6.32
N GLU A 123 32.08 7.20 5.96
CA GLU A 123 33.09 6.16 5.68
C GLU A 123 33.08 5.64 4.23
N THR A 124 32.14 6.06 3.39
CA THR A 124 31.98 5.52 2.02
C THR A 124 31.48 6.59 1.06
N TYR A 125 31.97 6.55 -0.18
CA TYR A 125 31.55 7.48 -1.23
C TYR A 125 30.43 6.90 -2.09
N ALA A 126 29.54 7.76 -2.58
CA ALA A 126 28.40 7.37 -3.40
C ALA A 126 28.79 6.54 -4.64
N GLU A 127 29.87 6.94 -5.31
CA GLU A 127 30.36 6.25 -6.52
C GLU A 127 30.86 4.83 -6.19
N GLU A 128 31.47 4.65 -5.03
CA GLU A 128 31.98 3.35 -4.59
C GLU A 128 30.82 2.40 -4.25
N THR A 129 29.85 2.87 -3.46
CA THR A 129 28.70 2.05 -3.04
C THR A 129 27.80 1.71 -4.22
N ASP A 130 27.60 2.65 -5.15
CA ASP A 130 26.91 2.43 -6.42
C ASP A 130 27.65 1.41 -7.28
N GLY A 131 28.98 1.52 -7.38
CA GLY A 131 29.83 0.59 -8.07
C GLY A 131 29.73 -0.83 -7.53
N MET A 132 29.78 -0.99 -6.20
CA MET A 132 29.62 -2.28 -5.52
C MET A 132 28.26 -2.91 -5.83
N PHE A 133 27.18 -2.12 -5.78
CA PHE A 133 25.85 -2.62 -6.08
C PHE A 133 25.70 -3.03 -7.54
N ALA A 134 26.22 -2.21 -8.47
CA ALA A 134 26.23 -2.52 -9.89
C ALA A 134 27.02 -3.80 -10.20
N GLU A 135 28.18 -4.01 -9.56
CA GLU A 135 28.98 -5.22 -9.72
C GLU A 135 28.24 -6.47 -9.23
N SER A 136 27.64 -6.40 -8.02
CA SER A 136 26.85 -7.50 -7.48
C SER A 136 25.65 -7.85 -8.36
N ILE A 137 24.93 -6.84 -8.88
CA ILE A 137 23.83 -7.05 -9.84
C ILE A 137 24.33 -7.77 -11.10
N ALA A 138 25.40 -7.26 -11.71
CA ALA A 138 25.96 -7.82 -12.94
C ALA A 138 26.45 -9.26 -12.74
N LYS A 139 27.07 -9.54 -11.60
CA LYS A 139 27.58 -10.87 -11.24
C LYS A 139 26.47 -11.88 -10.96
N ALA A 140 25.41 -11.47 -10.26
CA ALA A 140 24.29 -12.34 -9.93
C ALA A 140 23.46 -12.71 -11.18
N ALA A 141 23.37 -11.79 -12.16
CA ALA A 141 22.68 -11.97 -13.44
C ALA A 141 21.18 -12.35 -13.34
N ASN A 142 20.59 -12.19 -12.14
CA ASN A 142 19.19 -12.52 -11.86
C ASN A 142 18.54 -11.51 -10.90
N VAL A 143 18.98 -10.26 -10.96
CA VAL A 143 18.41 -9.15 -10.17
C VAL A 143 17.45 -8.33 -11.03
N TYR A 144 16.28 -8.04 -10.49
CA TYR A 144 15.25 -7.23 -11.13
C TYR A 144 14.99 -5.97 -10.30
N LEU A 145 15.08 -4.81 -10.94
CA LEU A 145 14.85 -3.51 -10.33
C LEU A 145 13.50 -2.93 -10.77
N SER A 146 12.84 -2.20 -9.88
CA SER A 146 11.66 -1.43 -10.23
C SER A 146 12.03 -0.23 -11.11
N ALA A 147 11.19 0.07 -12.11
CA ALA A 147 11.35 1.22 -12.98
C ALA A 147 10.02 1.95 -13.13
N GLN A 148 10.05 3.27 -13.10
CA GLN A 148 8.88 4.10 -13.38
C GLN A 148 9.00 4.70 -14.77
N LEU A 149 7.99 4.51 -15.60
CA LEU A 149 7.87 5.16 -16.90
C LEU A 149 6.93 6.37 -16.77
N SER A 150 7.44 7.56 -17.04
CA SER A 150 6.64 8.79 -17.15
C SER A 150 6.70 9.31 -18.58
N ALA A 151 5.57 9.80 -19.10
CA ALA A 151 5.54 10.58 -20.32
C ALA A 151 5.96 12.01 -19.98
N ASP A 152 6.94 12.56 -20.68
CA ASP A 152 7.42 13.92 -20.46
C ASP A 152 6.49 14.93 -21.15
N GLU A 153 5.53 15.50 -20.40
CA GLU A 153 4.63 16.57 -20.89
C GLU A 153 5.38 17.87 -21.26
N ARG A 154 6.69 17.99 -20.99
CA ARG A 154 7.47 19.18 -21.35
C ARG A 154 7.73 19.29 -22.86
N LEU A 155 7.75 18.19 -23.59
CA LEU A 155 7.97 18.20 -25.04
C LEU A 155 6.74 18.77 -25.79
N ASP A 156 5.52 18.49 -25.31
CA ASP A 156 4.28 18.97 -25.94
C ASP A 156 4.06 20.49 -25.80
N ARG A 157 4.65 21.13 -24.79
CA ARG A 157 4.55 22.59 -24.61
C ARG A 157 5.60 23.40 -25.35
N ALA A 158 6.72 22.81 -25.75
CA ALA A 158 7.73 23.48 -26.56
C ALA A 158 7.29 23.67 -28.02
N ASP A 159 6.35 22.85 -28.48
CA ASP A 159 5.79 22.92 -29.83
C ASP A 159 4.59 23.89 -29.94
N LEU A 160 4.18 24.53 -28.84
CA LEU A 160 3.03 25.43 -28.74
C LEU A 160 3.39 26.91 -28.47
N SER A 161 4.68 27.27 -28.52
CA SER A 161 5.20 28.64 -28.36
C SER A 161 6.05 29.05 -29.54
#